data_AF-A0A7X3QI56-F1
#
_entry.id   AF-A0A7X3QI56-F1
#
_cell.length_a   1.000
_cell.length_b   1.000
_cell.length_c   1.000
_cell.angle_alpha   90.00
_cell.angle_beta   90.00
_cell.angle_gamma   90.00
#
_symmetry.space_group_name_H-M   'P 1'
#
loop_
_entity.id
_entity.type
_entity.pdbx_description
1 polymer ?
#
loop_
_entity_poly.entity_id
_entity_poly.type
_entity_poly.pdbx_seq_one_letter_code
_entity_poly.pdbx_strand_id
1 'polypeptide(L)'
;MEATAEDEAALAAELAAIALAPVLEEFGEGAEGLTAHAFPLGLRDDEGELWAVVTNGPQPYYEGADGNGVNFFHFVALYRRNNDASWSDELSQVTLETAPQRTHTVEVLDPGPRRAAGPGALIAIRGQTGAHAGTFDVLLAEGDWLATMVSHISAGPDSGSIADLDGDGVAELIFNTSDPYVFCYACAVAERREQVYRWTGVEYEQVPLEAPDDLEGDLAERSERIVRLAEANLWRDAAALAIETSRRVPDHEALRWLSTVVNRMAALRIAYAGSPGQPLLTNVLAGEYGAAFALMRALTPEEAFTLNGPLISGTAAETDLPTMVSYLLFYADEALKVRNDDPAIHAVRALGQVLASPEELSRARSSIGRALRLAPDDPFLQQAKAYLESIEVAPGLPPDAPDPETLLDAPDPSFFEQYTL
;
A
#
# COMPACT_ATOMS: atom_id res chain seq x y z
N MET A 1 35.73 -0.49 29.38
CA MET A 1 34.81 -1.07 30.39
C MET A 1 33.46 -0.99 29.71
N GLU A 2 32.89 -2.13 29.30
CA GLU A 2 31.56 -2.11 28.67
C GLU A 2 30.57 -1.52 29.68
N ALA A 3 29.82 -0.51 29.26
CA ALA A 3 28.74 0.04 30.07
C ALA A 3 27.73 -1.08 30.32
N THR A 4 27.18 -1.15 31.54
CA THR A 4 26.11 -2.10 31.79
C THR A 4 24.83 -1.62 31.10
N ALA A 5 23.88 -2.53 30.82
CA ALA A 5 22.59 -2.14 30.25
C ALA A 5 21.83 -1.11 31.14
N GLU A 6 22.08 -1.12 32.45
CA GLU A 6 21.53 -0.16 33.40
C GLU A 6 22.15 1.24 33.22
N ASP A 7 23.44 1.31 32.89
CA ASP A 7 24.13 2.56 32.57
C ASP A 7 23.62 3.14 31.24
N GLU A 8 23.38 2.29 30.24
CA GLU A 8 22.89 2.72 28.91
C GLU A 8 21.48 3.34 29.00
N ALA A 9 20.57 2.72 29.75
CA ALA A 9 19.22 3.25 29.95
C ALA A 9 19.23 4.60 30.69
N ALA A 10 20.14 4.78 31.64
CA ALA A 10 20.30 6.05 32.35
C ALA A 10 20.84 7.16 31.44
N LEU A 11 21.86 6.84 30.62
CA LEU A 11 22.41 7.75 29.61
C LEU A 11 21.37 8.14 28.56
N ALA A 12 20.56 7.17 28.11
CA ALA A 12 19.47 7.42 27.17
C ALA A 12 18.42 8.39 27.77
N ALA A 13 18.03 8.19 29.02
CA ALA A 13 17.08 9.07 29.70
C ALA A 13 17.64 10.48 29.92
N GLU A 14 18.92 10.60 30.29
CA GLU A 14 19.61 11.88 30.42
C GLU A 14 19.62 12.64 29.08
N LEU A 15 20.05 11.97 27.99
CA LEU A 15 20.15 12.60 26.68
C LEU A 15 18.78 13.01 26.13
N ALA A 16 17.75 12.15 26.30
CA ALA A 16 16.39 12.49 25.91
C ALA A 16 15.88 13.75 26.64
N ALA A 17 16.21 13.93 27.92
CA ALA A 17 15.87 15.13 28.67
C ALA A 17 16.63 16.37 28.17
N ILE A 18 17.92 16.23 27.83
CA ILE A 18 18.72 17.31 27.23
C ILE A 18 18.09 17.79 25.92
N ALA A 19 17.75 16.86 25.02
CA ALA A 19 17.19 17.18 23.72
C ALA A 19 15.79 17.81 23.79
N LEU A 20 14.98 17.44 24.79
CA LEU A 20 13.64 18.02 24.97
C LEU A 20 13.64 19.35 25.74
N ALA A 21 14.69 19.69 26.47
CA ALA A 21 14.72 20.89 27.31
C ALA A 21 14.42 22.19 26.53
N PRO A 22 14.99 22.46 25.33
CA PRO A 22 14.68 23.67 24.56
C PRO A 22 13.20 23.74 24.15
N VAL A 23 12.61 22.59 23.76
CA VAL A 23 11.20 22.50 23.36
C VAL A 23 10.29 22.74 24.56
N LEU A 24 10.59 22.15 25.71
CA LEU A 24 9.82 22.35 26.94
C LEU A 24 9.92 23.79 27.44
N GLU A 25 11.08 24.44 27.30
CA GLU A 25 11.28 25.85 27.64
C GLU A 25 10.45 26.78 26.74
N GLU A 26 10.45 26.53 25.42
CA GLU A 26 9.72 27.35 24.45
C GLU A 26 8.20 27.18 24.56
N PHE A 27 7.71 25.94 24.75
CA PHE A 27 6.27 25.63 24.63
C PHE A 27 5.56 25.33 25.96
N GLY A 28 6.29 25.15 27.07
CA GLY A 28 5.72 24.95 28.40
C GLY A 28 4.70 23.81 28.46
N GLU A 29 3.51 24.08 29.01
CA GLU A 29 2.39 23.10 29.08
C GLU A 29 1.94 22.60 27.70
N GLY A 30 2.21 23.35 26.63
CA GLY A 30 1.94 22.88 25.27
C GLY A 30 2.71 21.59 24.97
N ALA A 31 3.95 21.46 25.41
CA ALA A 31 4.75 20.25 25.15
C ALA A 31 4.39 19.06 26.07
N GLU A 32 3.30 19.14 26.86
CA GLU A 32 2.84 18.03 27.69
C GLU A 32 2.52 16.79 26.84
N GLY A 33 3.21 15.67 27.11
CA GLY A 33 3.08 14.40 26.37
C GLY A 33 4.09 14.19 25.25
N LEU A 34 4.90 15.20 24.90
CA LEU A 34 6.08 15.00 24.07
C LEU A 34 7.10 14.14 24.81
N THR A 35 7.52 13.04 24.20
CA THR A 35 8.59 12.19 24.74
C THR A 35 9.66 12.00 23.67
N ALA A 36 10.85 11.62 24.11
CA ALA A 36 11.96 11.30 23.22
C ALA A 36 12.65 10.02 23.69
N HIS A 37 13.21 9.31 22.73
CA HIS A 37 13.96 8.08 22.94
C HIS A 37 15.37 8.29 22.40
N ALA A 38 16.36 8.07 23.26
CA ALA A 38 17.76 8.14 22.87
C ALA A 38 18.39 6.74 22.81
N PHE A 39 19.34 6.54 21.93
CA PHE A 39 20.04 5.26 21.76
C PHE A 39 21.43 5.46 21.12
N PRO A 40 22.40 4.58 21.42
CA PRO A 40 23.71 4.61 20.78
C PRO A 40 23.61 4.14 19.33
N LEU A 41 24.43 4.72 18.45
CA LEU A 41 24.52 4.29 17.05
C LEU A 41 25.58 3.22 16.80
N GLY A 42 26.37 2.87 17.84
CA GLY A 42 27.53 1.98 17.69
C GLY A 42 28.68 2.59 16.88
N LEU A 43 28.61 3.90 16.61
CA LEU A 43 29.63 4.65 15.89
C LEU A 43 30.51 5.39 16.90
N ARG A 44 31.83 5.17 16.81
CA ARG A 44 32.81 5.80 17.68
C ARG A 44 33.95 6.41 16.86
N ASP A 45 34.33 7.61 17.24
CA ASP A 45 35.49 8.33 16.70
C ASP A 45 36.48 8.70 17.83
N ASP A 46 37.47 9.54 17.50
CA ASP A 46 38.48 10.00 18.46
C ASP A 46 37.89 10.95 19.54
N GLU A 47 36.71 11.51 19.32
CA GLU A 47 36.05 12.45 20.22
C GLU A 47 35.06 11.77 21.17
N GLY A 48 34.41 10.69 20.71
CA GLY A 48 33.42 9.98 21.51
C GLY A 48 32.57 8.98 20.73
N GLU A 49 31.43 8.63 21.31
CA GLU A 49 30.42 7.76 20.70
C GLU A 49 29.21 8.58 20.26
N LEU A 50 28.66 8.28 19.08
CA LEU A 50 27.48 8.95 18.56
C LEU A 50 26.19 8.31 19.07
N TRP A 51 25.24 9.17 19.39
CA TRP A 51 23.92 8.84 19.91
C TRP A 51 22.87 9.62 19.12
N ALA A 52 21.72 8.99 18.87
CA ALA A 52 20.58 9.66 18.27
C ALA A 52 19.45 9.80 19.29
N VAL A 53 18.66 10.86 19.14
CA VAL A 53 17.41 11.10 19.87
C VAL A 53 16.28 11.21 18.86
N VAL A 54 15.21 10.46 19.06
CA VAL A 54 13.99 10.48 18.24
C VAL A 54 12.81 10.88 19.11
N THR A 55 12.07 11.93 18.74
CA THR A 55 10.84 12.30 19.44
C THR A 55 9.67 11.39 19.08
N ASN A 56 8.64 11.32 19.92
CA ASN A 56 7.53 10.38 19.74
C ASN A 56 6.47 10.79 18.69
N GLY A 57 6.64 11.90 17.95
CA GLY A 57 5.68 12.39 16.95
C GLY A 57 5.14 13.78 17.29
N PRO A 58 4.42 14.46 16.36
CA PRO A 58 3.70 15.67 16.69
C PRO A 58 2.50 15.33 17.58
N GLN A 59 2.40 15.99 18.72
CA GLN A 59 1.18 16.08 19.49
C GLN A 59 0.14 16.94 18.73
N PRO A 60 -1.17 16.81 19.01
CA PRO A 60 -2.21 17.49 18.26
C PRO A 60 -1.98 19.01 18.20
N TYR A 61 -2.15 19.54 16.98
CA TYR A 61 -2.21 20.95 16.58
C TYR A 61 -2.05 21.98 17.71
N TYR A 62 -0.90 22.65 17.73
CA TYR A 62 -0.65 23.77 18.62
C TYR A 62 -1.05 25.06 17.95
N GLU A 63 -1.74 25.95 18.65
CA GLU A 63 -1.81 27.35 18.23
C GLU A 63 -0.68 28.11 18.91
N GLY A 64 0.22 28.68 18.12
CA GLY A 64 1.25 29.59 18.58
C GLY A 64 0.64 30.84 19.22
N ALA A 65 1.48 31.69 19.83
CA ALA A 65 1.04 32.95 20.44
C ALA A 65 0.36 33.92 19.45
N ASP A 66 0.53 33.69 18.15
CA ASP A 66 -0.10 34.41 17.04
C ASP A 66 -1.40 33.76 16.52
N GLY A 67 -1.82 32.63 17.11
CA GLY A 67 -2.99 31.85 16.70
C GLY A 67 -2.75 30.92 15.51
N ASN A 68 -1.50 30.81 15.02
CA ASN A 68 -1.18 29.93 13.90
C ASN A 68 -0.82 28.51 14.37
N GLY A 69 -1.23 27.51 13.60
CA GLY A 69 -0.85 26.11 13.79
C GLY A 69 0.67 25.90 13.78
N VAL A 70 1.24 25.32 14.85
CA VAL A 70 2.64 24.89 14.95
C VAL A 70 2.66 23.36 14.96
N ASN A 71 3.17 22.74 13.89
CA ASN A 71 3.25 21.29 13.72
C ASN A 71 4.72 20.88 13.49
N PHE A 72 5.60 20.92 14.50
CA PHE A 72 7.04 20.71 14.24
C PHE A 72 7.81 19.84 15.25
N PHE A 73 7.15 19.16 16.20
CA PHE A 73 7.91 18.44 17.26
C PHE A 73 8.38 17.04 16.90
N HIS A 74 8.25 16.60 15.64
CA HIS A 74 8.83 15.33 15.22
C HIS A 74 10.20 15.50 14.59
N PHE A 75 11.25 15.10 15.30
CA PHE A 75 12.62 15.24 14.81
C PHE A 75 13.51 14.08 15.28
N VAL A 76 14.64 13.97 14.59
CA VAL A 76 15.79 13.17 14.98
C VAL A 76 16.98 14.09 15.15
N ALA A 77 17.66 14.00 16.28
CA ALA A 77 18.83 14.81 16.58
C ALA A 77 20.02 13.93 16.95
N LEU A 78 21.22 14.35 16.56
CA LEU A 78 22.47 13.66 16.76
C LEU A 78 23.30 14.36 17.83
N TYR A 79 23.84 13.56 18.75
CA TYR A 79 24.69 14.02 19.84
C TYR A 79 25.89 13.10 19.97
N ARG A 80 26.96 13.61 20.60
CA ARG A 80 28.14 12.82 20.95
C ARG A 80 28.27 12.69 22.46
N ARG A 81 28.53 11.47 22.91
CA ARG A 81 29.04 11.20 24.25
C ARG A 81 30.55 11.29 24.21
N ASN A 82 31.09 12.41 24.67
CA ASN A 82 32.52 12.69 24.65
C ASN A 82 33.30 11.72 25.55
N ASN A 83 34.59 11.53 25.27
CA ASN A 83 35.47 10.66 26.06
C ASN A 83 35.60 11.05 27.54
N ASP A 84 35.29 12.29 27.91
CA ASP A 84 35.25 12.78 29.29
C ASP A 84 33.89 12.54 29.98
N ALA A 85 32.97 11.82 29.33
CA ALA A 85 31.62 11.58 29.78
C ALA A 85 30.78 12.88 29.92
N SER A 86 31.01 13.86 29.06
CA SER A 86 30.07 14.95 28.78
C SER A 86 29.26 14.68 27.52
N TRP A 87 28.11 15.32 27.39
CA TRP A 87 27.37 15.38 26.12
C TRP A 87 27.85 16.60 25.32
N SER A 88 27.98 16.45 24.00
CA SER A 88 28.16 17.59 23.10
C SER A 88 26.89 18.46 23.05
N ASP A 89 27.01 19.64 22.45
CA ASP A 89 25.84 20.32 21.89
C ASP A 89 25.23 19.46 20.76
N GLU A 90 24.03 19.83 20.30
CA GLU A 90 23.41 19.20 19.13
C GLU A 90 24.34 19.32 17.91
N LEU A 91 24.68 18.18 17.32
CA LEU A 91 25.58 18.12 16.15
C LEU A 91 24.80 18.36 14.86
N SER A 92 23.63 17.74 14.74
CA SER A 92 22.74 17.85 13.59
C SER A 92 21.34 17.43 13.98
N GLN A 93 20.33 18.02 13.33
CA GLN A 93 18.92 17.67 13.50
C GLN A 93 18.20 17.61 12.16
N VAL A 94 17.29 16.65 12.05
CA VAL A 94 16.35 16.51 10.93
C VAL A 94 14.94 16.51 11.49
N THR A 95 14.12 17.44 11.03
CA THR A 95 12.67 17.39 11.25
C THR A 95 12.05 16.36 10.32
N LEU A 96 11.24 15.47 10.87
CA LEU A 96 10.53 14.46 10.10
C LEU A 96 9.25 15.06 9.55
N GLU A 97 9.17 15.14 8.22
CA GLU A 97 8.00 15.68 7.52
C GLU A 97 6.82 14.71 7.57
N THR A 98 7.08 13.41 7.73
CA THR A 98 6.03 12.47 8.08
C THR A 98 5.63 12.78 9.52
N ALA A 99 4.36 13.09 9.72
CA ALA A 99 3.83 13.46 11.03
C ALA A 99 3.02 12.27 11.59
N PRO A 100 3.64 11.15 12.01
CA PRO A 100 2.90 10.10 12.69
C PRO A 100 2.39 10.64 14.01
N GLN A 101 1.14 10.39 14.38
CA GLN A 101 0.68 10.73 15.73
C GLN A 101 1.58 10.12 16.81
N ARG A 102 2.14 8.92 16.54
CA ARG A 102 3.09 8.25 17.43
C ARG A 102 4.17 7.50 16.66
N THR A 103 5.42 7.69 17.06
CA THR A 103 6.52 6.76 16.78
C THR A 103 6.25 5.45 17.50
N HIS A 104 6.40 4.34 16.78
CA HIS A 104 6.16 3.00 17.30
C HIS A 104 7.47 2.23 17.45
N THR A 105 8.30 2.22 16.41
CA THR A 105 9.57 1.51 16.42
C THR A 105 10.69 2.39 15.89
N VAL A 106 11.87 2.22 16.46
CA VAL A 106 13.12 2.77 15.97
C VAL A 106 14.13 1.64 15.91
N GLU A 107 14.75 1.46 14.75
CA GLU A 107 15.72 0.41 14.48
C GLU A 107 17.01 1.06 13.96
N VAL A 108 18.15 0.70 14.56
CA VAL A 108 19.48 1.10 14.07
C VAL A 108 20.04 -0.05 13.24
N LEU A 109 20.47 0.24 12.02
CA LEU A 109 20.93 -0.75 11.06
C LEU A 109 22.32 -0.41 10.55
N ASP A 110 23.10 -1.46 10.27
CA ASP A 110 24.33 -1.34 9.50
C ASP A 110 23.96 -1.15 8.02
N PRO A 111 24.39 -0.06 7.36
CA PRO A 111 24.21 0.16 5.92
C PRO A 111 24.97 -0.83 5.02
N GLY A 112 25.87 -1.63 5.58
CA GLY A 112 26.62 -2.65 4.84
C GLY A 112 27.95 -2.15 4.24
N PRO A 113 28.66 -3.03 3.49
CA PRO A 113 30.10 -2.95 3.26
C PRO A 113 30.59 -1.93 2.20
N ARG A 114 29.82 -0.91 1.84
CA ARG A 114 30.26 0.12 0.89
C ARG A 114 29.98 1.51 1.41
N ARG A 115 31.03 2.18 1.92
CA ARG A 115 31.07 3.64 2.05
C ARG A 115 32.43 4.18 1.66
N ALA A 116 32.43 5.17 0.78
CA ALA A 116 33.61 5.97 0.47
C ALA A 116 33.93 7.00 1.57
N ALA A 117 32.98 7.28 2.47
CA ALA A 117 33.02 8.38 3.43
C ALA A 117 33.32 7.97 4.89
N GLY A 118 33.35 6.68 5.22
CA GLY A 118 33.60 6.18 6.58
C GLY A 118 32.46 5.33 7.15
N PRO A 119 32.52 4.95 8.44
CA PRO A 119 31.45 4.22 9.10
C PRO A 119 30.22 5.12 9.30
N GLY A 120 29.03 4.53 9.23
CA GLY A 120 27.82 5.21 9.69
C GLY A 120 26.66 4.25 9.88
N ALA A 121 25.52 4.80 10.27
CA ALA A 121 24.36 4.02 10.71
C ALA A 121 23.10 4.50 10.00
N LEU A 122 22.20 3.57 9.71
CA LEU A 122 20.84 3.90 9.29
C LEU A 122 19.92 3.87 10.51
N ILE A 123 19.04 4.86 10.60
CA ILE A 123 18.02 4.97 11.64
C ILE A 123 16.67 4.85 10.93
N ALA A 124 16.01 3.70 11.08
CA ALA A 124 14.69 3.45 10.53
C ALA A 124 13.63 3.70 11.60
N ILE A 125 12.65 4.56 11.29
CA ILE A 125 11.62 5.02 12.21
C ILE A 125 10.27 4.68 11.59
N ARG A 126 9.42 3.98 12.34
CA ARG A 126 8.05 3.70 11.92
C ARG A 126 7.08 4.32 12.90
N GLY A 127 6.07 4.98 12.36
CA GLY A 127 5.00 5.57 13.13
C GLY A 127 3.63 5.25 12.54
N GLN A 128 2.59 5.59 13.31
CA GLN A 128 1.20 5.42 12.88
C GLN A 128 0.35 6.63 13.26
N THR A 129 -0.66 6.89 12.43
CA THR A 129 -1.71 7.89 12.65
C THR A 129 -3.05 7.15 12.61
N GLY A 130 -3.41 6.58 13.76
CA GLY A 130 -4.59 5.73 13.90
C GLY A 130 -4.61 4.55 12.92
N ALA A 131 -5.80 4.17 12.46
CA ALA A 131 -5.99 3.11 11.47
C ALA A 131 -5.84 3.57 10.01
N HIS A 132 -5.53 4.85 9.78
CA HIS A 132 -5.69 5.52 8.50
C HIS A 132 -4.38 5.85 7.79
N ALA A 133 -3.27 5.87 8.53
CA ALA A 133 -1.96 6.11 7.93
C ALA A 133 -0.84 5.54 8.80
N GLY A 134 0.27 5.27 8.14
CA GLY A 134 1.53 4.85 8.73
C GLY A 134 2.67 5.65 8.10
N THR A 135 3.74 5.86 8.85
CA THR A 135 4.93 6.55 8.35
C THR A 135 6.15 5.66 8.45
N PHE A 136 7.09 5.87 7.54
CA PHE A 136 8.38 5.18 7.50
C PHE A 136 9.44 6.18 7.07
N ASP A 137 10.37 6.51 7.96
CA ASP A 137 11.53 7.34 7.65
C ASP A 137 12.81 6.53 7.84
N VAL A 138 13.77 6.74 6.93
CA VAL A 138 15.13 6.21 7.06
C VAL A 138 16.08 7.37 6.98
N LEU A 139 16.87 7.54 8.03
CA LEU A 139 17.90 8.55 8.12
C LEU A 139 19.28 7.90 8.11
N LEU A 140 20.25 8.65 7.62
CA LEU A 140 21.65 8.31 7.58
C LEU A 140 22.41 9.21 8.55
N ALA A 141 23.09 8.59 9.52
CA ALA A 141 24.07 9.24 10.38
C ALA A 141 25.50 8.90 9.95
N GLU A 142 26.32 9.92 9.67
CA GLU A 142 27.74 9.81 9.32
C GLU A 142 28.56 10.94 9.96
N GLY A 143 29.44 10.60 10.90
CA GLY A 143 30.15 11.61 11.68
C GLY A 143 29.17 12.54 12.38
N ASP A 144 29.31 13.85 12.18
CA ASP A 144 28.40 14.87 12.74
C ASP A 144 27.16 15.14 11.87
N TRP A 145 27.01 14.44 10.75
CA TRP A 145 25.95 14.70 9.78
C TRP A 145 24.79 13.71 9.90
N LEU A 146 23.58 14.24 9.76
CA LEU A 146 22.34 13.48 9.72
C LEU A 146 21.49 13.95 8.52
N ALA A 147 20.96 13.01 7.75
CA ALA A 147 20.02 13.33 6.67
C ALA A 147 18.96 12.25 6.45
N THR A 148 17.80 12.68 5.97
CA THR A 148 16.76 11.78 5.46
C THR A 148 17.22 11.16 4.16
N MET A 149 17.27 9.83 4.11
CA MET A 149 17.53 9.08 2.89
C MET A 149 16.24 8.81 2.15
N VAL A 150 15.22 8.33 2.87
CA VAL A 150 13.92 8.03 2.30
C VAL A 150 12.84 8.30 3.33
N SER A 151 11.68 8.75 2.86
CA SER A 151 10.51 9.02 3.66
C SER A 151 9.27 8.53 2.95
N HIS A 152 8.37 7.86 3.66
CA HIS A 152 7.17 7.25 3.09
C HIS A 152 5.95 7.37 4.01
N ILE A 153 4.80 7.58 3.40
CA ILE A 153 3.49 7.60 4.06
C ILE A 153 2.60 6.57 3.37
N SER A 154 2.06 5.65 4.16
CA SER A 154 1.09 4.65 3.74
C SER A 154 -0.33 5.07 4.12
N ALA A 155 -1.31 4.68 3.32
CA ALA A 155 -2.74 4.85 3.60
C ALA A 155 -3.27 3.86 4.66
N GLY A 156 -2.40 3.01 5.22
CA GLY A 156 -2.71 2.14 6.35
C GLY A 156 -1.62 2.20 7.42
N PRO A 157 -1.87 1.68 8.63
CA PRO A 157 -0.95 1.78 9.76
C PRO A 157 0.37 1.03 9.54
N ASP A 158 0.37 0.03 8.66
CA ASP A 158 1.59 -0.65 8.21
C ASP A 158 2.19 0.14 7.04
N SER A 159 3.27 0.88 7.33
CA SER A 159 3.96 1.73 6.36
C SER A 159 5.01 0.99 5.55
N GLY A 160 5.55 -0.10 6.08
CA GLY A 160 6.60 -0.86 5.42
C GLY A 160 7.41 -1.73 6.36
N SER A 161 8.41 -2.39 5.78
CA SER A 161 9.32 -3.31 6.46
C SER A 161 10.74 -3.21 5.90
N ILE A 162 11.67 -3.88 6.56
CA ILE A 162 13.09 -3.95 6.22
C ILE A 162 13.44 -5.41 6.10
N ALA A 163 14.07 -5.81 5.01
CA ALA A 163 14.54 -7.18 4.82
C ALA A 163 15.68 -7.21 3.80
N ASP A 164 16.62 -8.11 4.02
CA ASP A 164 17.59 -8.51 2.99
C ASP A 164 16.88 -9.43 1.98
N LEU A 165 16.62 -8.91 0.79
CA LEU A 165 15.83 -9.56 -0.26
C LEU A 165 16.68 -10.39 -1.22
N ASP A 166 17.97 -10.13 -1.33
CA ASP A 166 18.86 -10.83 -2.26
C ASP A 166 19.96 -11.68 -1.57
N GLY A 167 20.04 -11.60 -0.24
CA GLY A 167 20.93 -12.39 0.61
C GLY A 167 22.34 -11.85 0.71
N ASP A 168 22.59 -10.59 0.33
CA ASP A 168 23.92 -9.98 0.35
C ASP A 168 24.32 -9.39 1.71
N GLY A 169 23.40 -9.43 2.69
CA GLY A 169 23.58 -8.90 4.04
C GLY A 169 23.30 -7.40 4.16
N VAL A 170 22.88 -6.74 3.09
CA VAL A 170 22.38 -5.36 3.07
C VAL A 170 20.85 -5.41 3.05
N ALA A 171 20.21 -4.51 3.80
CA ALA A 171 18.77 -4.52 3.90
C ALA A 171 18.11 -3.59 2.88
N GLU A 172 17.08 -4.10 2.20
CA GLU A 172 16.15 -3.31 1.40
C GLU A 172 15.04 -2.71 2.28
N LEU A 173 14.51 -1.58 1.82
CA LEU A 173 13.29 -0.99 2.35
C LEU A 173 12.11 -1.43 1.50
N ILE A 174 11.06 -1.92 2.15
CA ILE A 174 9.83 -2.39 1.50
C ILE A 174 8.71 -1.50 1.99
N PHE A 175 8.24 -0.60 1.14
CA PHE A 175 7.14 0.31 1.47
C PHE A 175 5.81 -0.29 1.09
N ASN A 176 4.87 -0.25 2.02
CA ASN A 176 3.49 -0.60 1.74
C ASN A 176 2.83 0.60 1.05
N THR A 177 2.48 0.42 -0.23
CA THR A 177 1.77 1.43 -1.03
C THR A 177 0.38 0.94 -1.42
N SER A 178 -0.17 0.00 -0.64
CA SER A 178 -1.51 -0.52 -0.84
C SER A 178 -2.55 0.58 -0.68
N ASP A 179 -3.66 0.47 -1.42
CA ASP A 179 -4.84 1.31 -1.25
C ASP A 179 -5.91 0.55 -0.46
N PRO A 180 -6.10 0.82 0.85
CA PRO A 180 -7.17 0.21 1.64
C PRO A 180 -8.53 0.91 1.44
N TYR A 181 -8.60 1.98 0.64
CA TYR A 181 -9.80 2.76 0.37
C TYR A 181 -10.42 2.43 -0.99
N VAL A 182 -10.31 1.17 -1.44
CA VAL A 182 -11.07 0.69 -2.60
C VAL A 182 -12.55 1.01 -2.38
N PHE A 183 -13.11 0.71 -1.21
CA PHE A 183 -14.42 1.21 -0.76
C PHE A 183 -14.29 2.05 0.51
N CYS A 184 -13.73 1.45 1.55
CA CYS A 184 -13.45 2.08 2.84
C CYS A 184 -12.40 1.25 3.58
N TYR A 185 -11.60 1.89 4.45
CA TYR A 185 -10.56 1.18 5.22
C TYR A 185 -11.10 -0.01 6.06
N ALA A 186 -12.35 0.09 6.53
CA ALA A 186 -13.01 -0.93 7.34
C ALA A 186 -13.73 -2.01 6.51
N CYS A 187 -13.79 -1.85 5.19
CA CYS A 187 -14.54 -2.72 4.28
C CYS A 187 -13.77 -4.02 3.96
N ALA A 188 -12.53 -4.15 4.45
CA ALA A 188 -11.65 -5.30 4.20
C ALA A 188 -11.48 -5.62 2.70
N VAL A 189 -11.44 -4.58 1.87
CA VAL A 189 -11.10 -4.63 0.44
C VAL A 189 -9.99 -3.61 0.19
N ALA A 190 -8.85 -4.09 -0.29
CA ALA A 190 -7.69 -3.26 -0.57
C ALA A 190 -7.05 -3.66 -1.90
N GLU A 191 -6.52 -2.69 -2.63
CA GLU A 191 -5.58 -2.97 -3.68
C GLU A 191 -4.18 -3.11 -3.08
N ARG A 192 -3.64 -4.33 -3.08
CA ARG A 192 -2.34 -4.59 -2.46
C ARG A 192 -1.19 -4.18 -3.37
N ARG A 193 -0.29 -3.35 -2.83
CA ARG A 193 0.92 -2.88 -3.51
C ARG A 193 2.05 -2.68 -2.52
N GLU A 194 3.26 -2.84 -3.03
CA GLU A 194 4.49 -2.47 -2.35
C GLU A 194 5.49 -1.82 -3.32
N GLN A 195 6.43 -1.06 -2.78
CA GLN A 195 7.60 -0.54 -3.47
C GLN A 195 8.85 -1.03 -2.75
N VAL A 196 9.90 -1.35 -3.50
CA VAL A 196 11.18 -1.81 -2.96
C VAL A 196 12.24 -0.76 -3.25
N TYR A 197 13.03 -0.41 -2.23
CA TYR A 197 14.21 0.44 -2.35
C TYR A 197 15.44 -0.36 -1.95
N ARG A 198 16.47 -0.31 -2.80
CA ARG A 198 17.75 -0.99 -2.58
C ARG A 198 18.85 -0.01 -2.27
N TRP A 199 19.81 -0.42 -1.45
CA TRP A 199 20.97 0.38 -1.14
C TRP A 199 22.01 0.29 -2.26
N THR A 200 22.47 1.43 -2.79
CA THR A 200 23.48 1.47 -3.87
C THR A 200 24.92 1.59 -3.35
N GLY A 201 25.10 1.68 -2.04
CA GLY A 201 26.36 2.09 -1.40
C GLY A 201 26.43 3.57 -1.07
N VAL A 202 25.49 4.38 -1.58
CA VAL A 202 25.44 5.84 -1.35
C VAL A 202 24.04 6.27 -0.95
N GLU A 203 23.02 5.76 -1.63
CA GLU A 203 21.63 6.09 -1.38
C GLU A 203 20.70 4.90 -1.57
N TYR A 204 19.45 5.08 -1.17
CA TYR A 204 18.39 4.12 -1.47
C TYR A 204 17.71 4.51 -2.78
N GLU A 205 17.75 3.61 -3.76
CA GLU A 205 17.07 3.78 -5.04
C GLU A 205 15.88 2.84 -5.14
N GLN A 206 14.77 3.34 -5.67
CA GLN A 206 13.61 2.50 -5.98
C GLN A 206 13.99 1.48 -7.06
N VAL A 207 13.68 0.21 -6.82
CA VAL A 207 13.80 -0.84 -7.83
C VAL A 207 12.66 -0.69 -8.84
N PRO A 208 12.95 -0.40 -10.12
CA PRO A 208 11.91 -0.13 -11.10
C PRO A 208 11.23 -1.42 -11.57
N LEU A 209 9.96 -1.30 -11.96
CA LEU A 209 9.25 -2.33 -12.72
C LEU A 209 9.52 -2.12 -14.23
N GLU A 210 10.76 -2.34 -14.64
CA GLU A 210 11.22 -2.08 -16.00
C GLU A 210 12.04 -3.25 -16.54
N ALA A 211 12.02 -3.44 -17.86
CA ALA A 211 12.85 -4.44 -18.52
C ALA A 211 14.29 -3.90 -18.61
N PRO A 212 15.32 -4.67 -18.22
CA PRO A 212 16.70 -4.24 -18.38
C PRO A 212 17.02 -3.95 -19.85
N ASP A 213 17.70 -2.83 -20.11
CA ASP A 213 18.01 -2.33 -21.45
C ASP A 213 19.27 -2.95 -22.06
N ASP A 214 20.07 -3.65 -21.25
CA ASP A 214 21.28 -4.36 -21.62
C ASP A 214 21.04 -5.81 -22.07
N LEU A 215 19.79 -6.28 -22.02
CA LEU A 215 19.40 -7.60 -22.52
C LEU A 215 19.20 -7.60 -24.05
N GLU A 216 19.51 -8.73 -24.68
CA GLU A 216 19.32 -8.94 -26.12
C GLU A 216 18.47 -10.20 -26.43
N GLY A 217 17.88 -10.23 -27.62
CA GLY A 217 17.18 -11.41 -28.16
C GLY A 217 15.98 -11.87 -27.31
N ASP A 218 15.87 -13.19 -27.10
CA ASP A 218 14.77 -13.82 -26.33
C ASP A 218 14.68 -13.30 -24.89
N LEU A 219 15.81 -12.93 -24.28
CA LEU A 219 15.81 -12.42 -22.90
C LEU A 219 15.19 -11.02 -22.79
N ALA A 220 15.47 -10.15 -23.77
CA ALA A 220 14.85 -8.82 -23.85
C ALA A 220 13.33 -8.95 -24.04
N GLU A 221 12.90 -9.75 -25.02
CA GLU A 221 11.47 -9.97 -25.32
C GLU A 221 10.71 -10.52 -24.11
N ARG A 222 11.31 -11.48 -23.39
CA ARG A 222 10.74 -12.04 -22.16
C ARG A 222 10.67 -11.03 -21.04
N SER A 223 11.70 -10.22 -20.85
CA SER A 223 11.72 -9.17 -19.82
C SER A 223 10.65 -8.12 -20.06
N GLU A 224 10.48 -7.67 -21.29
CA GLU A 224 9.35 -6.80 -21.65
C GLU A 224 8.00 -7.48 -21.43
N ARG A 225 7.89 -8.78 -21.72
CA ARG A 225 6.65 -9.53 -21.50
C ARG A 225 6.32 -9.63 -20.00
N ILE A 226 7.31 -9.78 -19.13
CA ILE A 226 7.13 -9.75 -17.67
C ILE A 226 6.50 -8.42 -17.26
N VAL A 227 7.07 -7.30 -17.70
CA VAL A 227 6.56 -5.95 -17.39
C VAL A 227 5.13 -5.77 -17.92
N ARG A 228 4.87 -6.12 -19.19
CA ARG A 228 3.50 -6.04 -19.75
C ARG A 228 2.48 -6.87 -18.98
N LEU A 229 2.84 -8.06 -18.51
CA LEU A 229 1.95 -8.89 -17.67
C LEU A 229 1.69 -8.22 -16.32
N ALA A 230 2.73 -7.68 -15.68
CA ALA A 230 2.62 -6.98 -14.41
C ALA A 230 1.76 -5.71 -14.50
N GLU A 231 1.98 -4.87 -15.52
CA GLU A 231 1.18 -3.67 -15.82
C GLU A 231 -0.29 -4.03 -16.10
N ALA A 232 -0.54 -5.18 -16.74
CA ALA A 232 -1.87 -5.71 -16.98
C ALA A 232 -2.48 -6.42 -15.74
N ASN A 233 -1.85 -6.30 -14.57
CA ASN A 233 -2.24 -6.92 -13.30
C ASN A 233 -2.28 -8.46 -13.33
N LEU A 234 -1.62 -9.11 -14.28
CA LEU A 234 -1.52 -10.56 -14.42
C LEU A 234 -0.31 -11.11 -13.64
N TRP A 235 -0.26 -10.82 -12.34
CA TRP A 235 0.93 -10.99 -11.50
C TRP A 235 1.43 -12.42 -11.37
N ARG A 236 0.53 -13.42 -11.31
CA ARG A 236 0.93 -14.83 -11.25
C ARG A 236 1.76 -15.23 -12.49
N ASP A 237 1.31 -14.84 -13.66
CA ASP A 237 1.98 -15.15 -14.93
C ASP A 237 3.29 -14.37 -15.05
N ALA A 238 3.28 -13.09 -14.65
CA ALA A 238 4.48 -12.25 -14.61
C ALA A 238 5.56 -12.88 -13.71
N ALA A 239 5.20 -13.29 -12.49
CA ALA A 239 6.10 -13.93 -11.54
C ALA A 239 6.67 -15.25 -12.06
N ALA A 240 5.81 -16.11 -12.62
CA ALA A 240 6.26 -17.38 -13.20
C ALA A 240 7.30 -17.16 -14.32
N LEU A 241 7.03 -16.21 -15.22
CA LEU A 241 7.95 -15.87 -16.31
C LEU A 241 9.23 -15.20 -15.79
N ALA A 242 9.15 -14.36 -14.76
CA ALA A 242 10.30 -13.69 -14.17
C ALA A 242 11.26 -14.67 -13.48
N ILE A 243 10.72 -15.64 -12.74
CA ILE A 243 11.50 -16.72 -12.13
C ILE A 243 12.18 -17.57 -13.21
N GLU A 244 11.45 -17.96 -14.26
CA GLU A 244 12.03 -18.75 -15.35
C GLU A 244 13.16 -17.97 -16.05
N THR A 245 12.94 -16.69 -16.32
CA THR A 245 13.85 -15.86 -17.11
C THR A 245 15.12 -15.51 -16.31
N SER A 246 15.00 -15.12 -15.04
CA SER A 246 16.15 -14.82 -14.17
C SER A 246 17.06 -16.03 -13.94
N ARG A 247 16.51 -17.25 -13.85
CA ARG A 247 17.28 -18.49 -13.72
C ARG A 247 18.17 -18.81 -14.92
N ARG A 248 17.91 -18.24 -16.09
CA ARG A 248 18.74 -18.46 -17.29
C ARG A 248 20.04 -17.64 -17.25
N VAL A 249 20.05 -16.54 -16.52
CA VAL A 249 21.20 -15.63 -16.36
C VAL A 249 21.29 -15.18 -14.89
N PRO A 250 21.62 -16.10 -13.96
CA PRO A 250 21.54 -15.83 -12.51
C PRO A 250 22.44 -14.68 -12.05
N ASP A 251 23.51 -14.39 -12.79
CA ASP A 251 24.44 -13.31 -12.46
C ASP A 251 23.94 -11.92 -12.92
N HIS A 252 22.87 -11.84 -13.71
CA HIS A 252 22.32 -10.59 -14.23
C HIS A 252 21.49 -9.86 -13.16
N GLU A 253 22.10 -8.85 -12.54
CA GLU A 253 21.55 -8.13 -11.39
C GLU A 253 20.18 -7.49 -11.66
N ALA A 254 20.04 -6.71 -12.74
CA ALA A 254 18.78 -6.02 -13.05
C ALA A 254 17.60 -7.00 -13.26
N LEU A 255 17.86 -8.15 -13.88
CA LEU A 255 16.84 -9.18 -14.08
C LEU A 255 16.50 -9.93 -12.79
N ARG A 256 17.48 -10.15 -11.89
CA ARG A 256 17.19 -10.66 -10.54
C ARG A 256 16.26 -9.70 -9.80
N TRP A 257 16.56 -8.41 -9.80
CA TRP A 257 15.73 -7.39 -9.15
C TRP A 257 14.32 -7.31 -9.75
N LEU A 258 14.19 -7.30 -11.08
CA LEU A 258 12.88 -7.40 -11.74
C LEU A 258 12.11 -8.64 -11.27
N SER A 259 12.78 -9.79 -11.20
CA SER A 259 12.16 -11.02 -10.67
C SER A 259 11.75 -10.89 -9.21
N THR A 260 12.58 -10.28 -8.36
CA THR A 260 12.28 -10.08 -6.94
C THR A 260 11.02 -9.23 -6.77
N VAL A 261 10.94 -8.05 -7.39
CA VAL A 261 9.78 -7.15 -7.22
C VAL A 261 8.48 -7.74 -7.76
N VAL A 262 8.53 -8.39 -8.93
CA VAL A 262 7.35 -9.04 -9.52
C VAL A 262 6.86 -10.20 -8.66
N ASN A 263 7.78 -11.03 -8.14
CA ASN A 263 7.43 -12.16 -7.29
C ASN A 263 6.77 -11.73 -5.98
N ARG A 264 7.31 -10.68 -5.35
CA ARG A 264 6.75 -10.20 -4.09
C ARG A 264 5.38 -9.56 -4.28
N MET A 265 5.22 -8.71 -5.30
CA MET A 265 3.91 -8.15 -5.65
C MET A 265 2.88 -9.25 -5.95
N ALA A 266 3.27 -10.29 -6.70
CA ALA A 266 2.43 -11.44 -6.96
C ALA A 266 2.05 -12.18 -5.67
N ALA A 267 3.00 -12.48 -4.79
CA ALA A 267 2.74 -13.16 -3.53
C ALA A 267 1.75 -12.38 -2.66
N LEU A 268 1.98 -11.06 -2.53
CA LEU A 268 1.11 -10.16 -1.76
C LEU A 268 -0.32 -10.15 -2.30
N ARG A 269 -0.49 -10.00 -3.61
CA ARG A 269 -1.82 -9.95 -4.25
C ARG A 269 -2.53 -11.29 -4.23
N ILE A 270 -1.84 -12.38 -4.52
CA ILE A 270 -2.40 -13.74 -4.50
C ILE A 270 -2.83 -14.13 -3.09
N ALA A 271 -2.05 -13.78 -2.06
CA ALA A 271 -2.42 -14.06 -0.66
C ALA A 271 -3.70 -13.34 -0.23
N TYR A 272 -4.04 -12.21 -0.88
CA TYR A 272 -5.23 -11.42 -0.60
C TYR A 272 -6.44 -11.76 -1.50
N ALA A 273 -6.22 -12.52 -2.57
CA ALA A 273 -7.27 -12.91 -3.50
C ALA A 273 -8.40 -13.70 -2.81
N GLY A 274 -9.66 -13.34 -3.11
CA GLY A 274 -10.83 -13.99 -2.53
C GLY A 274 -11.15 -13.57 -1.09
N SER A 275 -10.56 -12.49 -0.59
CA SER A 275 -10.83 -11.95 0.75
C SER A 275 -12.33 -11.64 0.95
N PRO A 276 -12.87 -11.86 2.16
CA PRO A 276 -14.32 -11.90 2.40
C PRO A 276 -15.04 -10.56 2.23
N GLY A 277 -14.35 -9.42 2.30
CA GLY A 277 -14.97 -8.10 2.14
C GLY A 277 -15.60 -7.89 0.76
N GLN A 278 -14.99 -8.48 -0.28
CA GLN A 278 -15.54 -8.59 -1.63
C GLN A 278 -14.73 -9.66 -2.41
N PRO A 279 -15.13 -10.95 -2.36
CA PRO A 279 -14.33 -12.04 -2.95
C PRO A 279 -14.15 -11.95 -4.47
N LEU A 280 -15.16 -11.52 -5.21
CA LEU A 280 -15.07 -11.37 -6.66
C LEU A 280 -14.06 -10.29 -7.03
N LEU A 281 -14.20 -9.11 -6.43
CA LEU A 281 -13.35 -7.96 -6.72
C LEU A 281 -11.91 -8.19 -6.29
N THR A 282 -11.67 -8.78 -5.12
CA THR A 282 -10.32 -9.07 -4.64
C THR A 282 -9.59 -10.11 -5.49
N ASN A 283 -10.31 -11.08 -6.09
CA ASN A 283 -9.74 -11.94 -7.12
C ASN A 283 -9.33 -11.15 -8.38
N VAL A 284 -10.18 -10.20 -8.82
CA VAL A 284 -9.88 -9.37 -10.00
C VAL A 284 -8.69 -8.43 -9.77
N LEU A 285 -8.62 -7.77 -8.62
CA LEU A 285 -7.47 -6.92 -8.22
C LEU A 285 -6.14 -7.71 -8.20
N ALA A 286 -6.23 -9.00 -7.87
CA ALA A 286 -5.08 -9.91 -7.87
C ALA A 286 -4.74 -10.50 -9.25
N GLY A 287 -5.56 -10.26 -10.28
CA GLY A 287 -5.41 -10.86 -11.61
C GLY A 287 -5.90 -12.32 -11.71
N GLU A 288 -6.57 -12.83 -10.68
CA GLU A 288 -7.04 -14.21 -10.56
C GLU A 288 -8.42 -14.40 -11.20
N TYR A 289 -8.53 -14.08 -12.49
CA TYR A 289 -9.79 -14.14 -13.24
C TYR A 289 -10.44 -15.53 -13.26
N GLY A 290 -9.63 -16.60 -13.25
CA GLY A 290 -10.16 -17.96 -13.13
C GLY A 290 -10.92 -18.19 -11.82
N ALA A 291 -10.41 -17.67 -10.70
CA ALA A 291 -11.06 -17.76 -9.40
C ALA A 291 -12.29 -16.84 -9.33
N ALA A 292 -12.19 -15.61 -9.86
CA ALA A 292 -13.33 -14.70 -10.02
C ALA A 292 -14.46 -15.35 -10.83
N PHE A 293 -14.13 -15.97 -11.97
CA PHE A 293 -15.09 -16.64 -12.83
C PHE A 293 -15.67 -17.91 -12.19
N ALA A 294 -14.90 -18.62 -11.35
CA ALA A 294 -15.42 -19.74 -10.58
C ALA A 294 -16.53 -19.32 -9.60
N LEU A 295 -16.46 -18.12 -9.02
CA LEU A 295 -17.55 -17.57 -8.19
C LEU A 295 -18.81 -17.33 -9.01
N MET A 296 -18.68 -16.82 -10.25
CA MET A 296 -19.81 -16.67 -11.16
C MET A 296 -20.42 -18.03 -11.55
N ARG A 297 -19.57 -19.01 -11.89
CA ARG A 297 -20.01 -20.38 -12.27
C ARG A 297 -20.71 -21.14 -11.15
N ALA A 298 -20.50 -20.75 -9.89
CA ALA A 298 -21.18 -21.35 -8.75
C ALA A 298 -22.66 -20.93 -8.64
N LEU A 299 -23.10 -19.96 -9.45
CA LEU A 299 -24.45 -19.42 -9.48
C LEU A 299 -25.15 -19.76 -10.80
N THR A 300 -26.47 -19.64 -10.82
CA THR A 300 -27.18 -19.54 -12.11
C THR A 300 -26.82 -18.22 -12.81
N PRO A 301 -26.96 -18.12 -14.15
CA PRO A 301 -26.74 -16.85 -14.82
C PRO A 301 -27.60 -15.70 -14.29
N GLU A 302 -28.86 -15.98 -13.94
CA GLU A 302 -29.74 -14.97 -13.37
C GLU A 302 -29.19 -14.41 -12.05
N GLU A 303 -28.75 -15.28 -11.14
CA GLU A 303 -28.14 -14.88 -9.87
C GLU A 303 -26.78 -14.18 -10.07
N ALA A 304 -25.99 -14.60 -11.05
CA ALA A 304 -24.68 -14.01 -11.32
C ALA A 304 -24.77 -12.58 -11.89
N PHE A 305 -25.83 -12.27 -12.65
CA PHE A 305 -25.98 -11.00 -13.37
C PHE A 305 -27.03 -10.05 -12.75
N THR A 306 -27.66 -10.41 -11.64
CA THR A 306 -28.59 -9.52 -10.91
C THR A 306 -27.84 -8.51 -10.03
N LEU A 307 -28.33 -7.27 -10.00
CA LEU A 307 -27.64 -6.12 -9.36
C LEU A 307 -27.59 -6.20 -7.82
N ASN A 308 -28.47 -7.01 -7.24
CA ASN A 308 -28.54 -7.27 -5.80
C ASN A 308 -28.25 -8.75 -5.48
N GLY A 309 -27.50 -9.41 -6.37
CA GLY A 309 -27.25 -10.86 -6.30
C GLY A 309 -26.21 -11.27 -5.26
N PRO A 310 -25.95 -12.58 -5.13
CA PRO A 310 -24.98 -13.12 -4.18
C PRO A 310 -23.53 -12.63 -4.36
N LEU A 311 -23.20 -12.10 -5.55
CA LEU A 311 -21.88 -11.51 -5.81
C LEU A 311 -21.72 -10.10 -5.23
N ILE A 312 -22.82 -9.47 -4.77
CA ILE A 312 -22.88 -8.07 -4.31
C ILE A 312 -23.42 -8.00 -2.87
N SER A 313 -24.56 -8.64 -2.60
CA SER A 313 -25.22 -8.59 -1.29
C SER A 313 -24.34 -9.18 -0.18
N GLY A 314 -24.30 -8.50 0.96
CA GLY A 314 -23.45 -8.85 2.10
C GLY A 314 -21.97 -8.50 1.92
N THR A 315 -21.60 -7.78 0.85
CA THR A 315 -20.24 -7.33 0.59
C THR A 315 -20.15 -5.80 0.63
N ALA A 316 -18.93 -5.26 0.64
CA ALA A 316 -18.72 -3.81 0.59
C ALA A 316 -19.35 -3.13 -0.65
N ALA A 317 -19.55 -3.88 -1.73
CA ALA A 317 -20.14 -3.37 -2.96
C ALA A 317 -21.65 -3.12 -2.87
N GLU A 318 -22.36 -3.67 -1.88
CA GLU A 318 -23.81 -3.51 -1.73
C GLU A 318 -24.22 -2.04 -1.60
N THR A 319 -23.38 -1.23 -0.96
CA THR A 319 -23.60 0.20 -0.76
C THR A 319 -22.85 1.09 -1.75
N ASP A 320 -21.98 0.51 -2.58
CA ASP A 320 -21.12 1.26 -3.51
C ASP A 320 -20.82 0.44 -4.78
N LEU A 321 -21.88 0.07 -5.49
CA LEU A 321 -21.79 -0.65 -6.75
C LEU A 321 -20.93 0.06 -7.82
N PRO A 322 -21.00 1.41 -8.00
CA PRO A 322 -20.21 2.10 -9.02
C PRO A 322 -18.70 1.90 -8.90
N THR A 323 -18.18 1.87 -7.67
CA THR A 323 -16.78 1.58 -7.40
C THR A 323 -16.40 0.18 -7.85
N MET A 324 -17.18 -0.85 -7.47
CA MET A 324 -16.95 -2.22 -7.91
C MET A 324 -16.91 -2.33 -9.44
N VAL A 325 -17.88 -1.71 -10.11
CA VAL A 325 -17.97 -1.68 -11.58
C VAL A 325 -16.71 -1.07 -12.21
N SER A 326 -16.25 0.06 -11.69
CA SER A 326 -15.09 0.77 -12.20
C SER A 326 -13.84 -0.11 -12.15
N TYR A 327 -13.60 -0.77 -11.02
CA TYR A 327 -12.47 -1.69 -10.87
C TYR A 327 -12.60 -2.94 -11.75
N LEU A 328 -13.78 -3.57 -11.81
CA LEU A 328 -13.97 -4.75 -12.68
C LEU A 328 -13.65 -4.45 -14.14
N LEU A 329 -14.14 -3.32 -14.65
CA LEU A 329 -13.94 -2.92 -16.05
C LEU A 329 -12.50 -2.50 -16.32
N PHE A 330 -11.93 -1.64 -15.46
CA PHE A 330 -10.54 -1.18 -15.63
C PHE A 330 -9.57 -2.35 -15.67
N TYR A 331 -9.62 -3.23 -14.67
CA TYR A 331 -8.70 -4.37 -14.60
C TYR A 331 -8.89 -5.34 -15.75
N ALA A 332 -10.14 -5.70 -16.08
CA ALA A 332 -10.41 -6.61 -17.19
C ALA A 332 -9.94 -6.02 -18.55
N ASP A 333 -10.11 -4.72 -18.76
CA ASP A 333 -9.63 -4.07 -19.98
C ASP A 333 -8.10 -4.08 -20.07
N GLU A 334 -7.37 -3.80 -18.99
CA GLU A 334 -5.90 -3.91 -18.94
C GLU A 334 -5.44 -5.35 -19.21
N ALA A 335 -6.05 -6.34 -18.56
CA ALA A 335 -5.72 -7.75 -18.74
C ALA A 335 -5.95 -8.22 -20.19
N LEU A 336 -7.03 -7.76 -20.83
CA LEU A 336 -7.34 -8.11 -22.23
C LEU A 336 -6.37 -7.51 -23.25
N LYS A 337 -5.61 -6.46 -22.92
CA LYS A 337 -4.54 -5.97 -23.82
C LYS A 337 -3.43 -7.01 -24.00
N VAL A 338 -3.24 -7.88 -23.02
CA VAL A 338 -2.12 -8.82 -22.94
C VAL A 338 -2.56 -10.28 -23.08
N ARG A 339 -3.78 -10.62 -22.66
CA ARG A 339 -4.37 -11.97 -22.66
C ARG A 339 -5.82 -11.95 -23.19
N ASN A 340 -5.97 -11.68 -24.49
CA ASN A 340 -7.30 -11.50 -25.13
C ASN A 340 -8.05 -12.82 -25.44
N ASP A 341 -7.41 -13.95 -25.19
CA ASP A 341 -7.84 -15.32 -25.45
C ASP A 341 -8.31 -16.05 -24.18
N ASP A 342 -8.33 -15.38 -23.02
CA ASP A 342 -8.84 -15.95 -21.78
C ASP A 342 -10.36 -15.72 -21.62
N PRO A 343 -11.18 -16.78 -21.64
CA PRO A 343 -12.63 -16.66 -21.50
C PRO A 343 -13.06 -16.08 -20.14
N ALA A 344 -12.30 -16.28 -19.07
CA ALA A 344 -12.64 -15.81 -17.73
C ALA A 344 -12.60 -14.29 -17.64
N ILE A 345 -11.61 -13.64 -18.26
CA ILE A 345 -11.52 -12.17 -18.30
C ILE A 345 -12.73 -11.59 -19.04
N HIS A 346 -13.11 -12.17 -20.18
CA HIS A 346 -14.28 -11.73 -20.95
C HIS A 346 -15.60 -11.92 -20.17
N ALA A 347 -15.72 -13.01 -19.39
CA ALA A 347 -16.90 -13.25 -18.56
C ALA A 347 -17.01 -12.22 -17.42
N VAL A 348 -15.91 -11.95 -16.70
CA VAL A 348 -15.87 -10.91 -15.66
C VAL A 348 -16.15 -9.53 -16.24
N ARG A 349 -15.59 -9.21 -17.41
CA ARG A 349 -15.89 -7.96 -18.12
C ARG A 349 -17.37 -7.85 -18.47
N ALA A 350 -18.00 -8.93 -18.93
CA ALA A 350 -19.43 -8.95 -19.23
C ALA A 350 -20.26 -8.62 -17.99
N LEU A 351 -19.91 -9.16 -16.82
CA LEU A 351 -20.55 -8.82 -15.55
C LEU A 351 -20.39 -7.33 -15.23
N GLY A 352 -19.18 -6.79 -15.30
CA GLY A 352 -18.95 -5.35 -15.10
C GLY A 352 -19.78 -4.48 -16.04
N GLN A 353 -19.98 -4.90 -17.29
CA GLN A 353 -20.80 -4.17 -18.27
C GLN A 353 -22.30 -4.24 -17.97
N VAL A 354 -22.81 -5.37 -17.48
CA VAL A 354 -24.20 -5.47 -17.00
C VAL A 354 -24.43 -4.53 -15.83
N LEU A 355 -23.53 -4.55 -14.84
CA LEU A 355 -23.65 -3.72 -13.65
C LEU A 355 -23.50 -2.22 -13.96
N ALA A 356 -22.67 -1.85 -14.95
CA ALA A 356 -22.49 -0.46 -15.37
C ALA A 356 -23.68 0.13 -16.12
N SER A 357 -24.40 -0.71 -16.87
CA SER A 357 -25.43 -0.26 -17.79
C SER A 357 -26.52 -1.33 -17.92
N PRO A 358 -27.34 -1.51 -16.88
CA PRO A 358 -28.28 -2.63 -16.77
C PRO A 358 -29.40 -2.61 -17.82
N GLU A 359 -29.63 -1.47 -18.46
CA GLU A 359 -30.59 -1.30 -19.56
C GLU A 359 -29.93 -1.43 -20.96
N GLU A 360 -28.60 -1.41 -21.04
CA GLU A 360 -27.82 -1.37 -22.30
C GLU A 360 -26.89 -2.58 -22.44
N LEU A 361 -27.51 -3.76 -22.57
CA LEU A 361 -26.81 -5.05 -22.48
C LEU A 361 -25.98 -5.45 -23.71
N SER A 362 -25.91 -4.59 -24.74
CA SER A 362 -25.22 -4.91 -26.01
C SER A 362 -23.73 -5.22 -25.83
N ARG A 363 -23.04 -4.46 -24.97
CA ARG A 363 -21.62 -4.68 -24.66
C ARG A 363 -21.42 -5.98 -23.89
N ALA A 364 -22.23 -6.22 -22.85
CA ALA A 364 -22.18 -7.44 -22.05
C ALA A 364 -22.40 -8.70 -22.91
N ARG A 365 -23.41 -8.68 -23.79
CA ARG A 365 -23.70 -9.75 -24.76
C ARG A 365 -22.51 -10.03 -25.68
N SER A 366 -21.82 -8.98 -26.14
CA SER A 366 -20.62 -9.13 -26.97
C SER A 366 -19.48 -9.81 -26.20
N SER A 367 -19.23 -9.37 -24.97
CA SER A 367 -18.17 -9.92 -24.10
C SER A 367 -18.44 -11.38 -23.71
N ILE A 368 -19.66 -11.71 -23.24
CA ILE A 368 -20.00 -13.11 -22.92
C ILE A 368 -19.98 -14.00 -24.18
N GLY A 369 -20.36 -13.45 -25.34
CA GLY A 369 -20.27 -14.14 -26.61
C GLY A 369 -18.82 -14.41 -27.02
N ARG A 370 -17.88 -13.51 -26.69
CA ARG A 370 -16.44 -13.75 -26.88
C ARG A 370 -15.92 -14.81 -25.92
N ALA A 371 -16.30 -14.77 -24.65
CA ALA A 371 -15.98 -15.82 -23.67
C ALA A 371 -16.43 -17.20 -24.17
N LEU A 372 -17.68 -17.32 -24.62
CA LEU A 372 -18.23 -18.58 -25.13
C LEU A 372 -17.50 -19.06 -26.40
N ARG A 373 -17.08 -18.18 -27.30
CA ARG A 373 -16.29 -18.60 -28.47
C ARG A 373 -14.92 -19.19 -28.09
N LEU A 374 -14.33 -18.69 -27.01
CA LEU A 374 -13.05 -19.18 -26.50
C LEU A 374 -13.21 -20.49 -25.70
N ALA A 375 -14.37 -20.70 -25.06
CA ALA A 375 -14.70 -21.92 -24.33
C ALA A 375 -16.12 -22.41 -24.69
N PRO A 376 -16.31 -22.98 -25.90
CA PRO A 376 -17.64 -23.33 -26.42
C PRO A 376 -18.35 -24.42 -25.62
N ASP A 377 -17.59 -25.27 -24.94
CA ASP A 377 -18.12 -26.40 -24.16
C ASP A 377 -18.43 -26.02 -22.70
N ASP A 378 -18.22 -24.76 -22.29
CA ASP A 378 -18.51 -24.30 -20.93
C ASP A 378 -20.04 -24.13 -20.73
N PRO A 379 -20.70 -24.95 -19.88
CA PRO A 379 -22.14 -24.92 -19.74
C PRO A 379 -22.66 -23.60 -19.15
N PHE A 380 -21.89 -22.97 -18.26
CA PHE A 380 -22.28 -21.69 -17.66
C PHE A 380 -22.28 -20.59 -18.73
N LEU A 381 -21.24 -20.52 -19.57
CA LEU A 381 -21.17 -19.50 -20.64
C LEU A 381 -22.29 -19.65 -21.67
N GLN A 382 -22.68 -20.89 -22.00
CA GLN A 382 -23.82 -21.15 -22.89
C GLN A 382 -25.12 -20.60 -22.29
N GLN A 383 -25.37 -20.91 -21.01
CA GLN A 383 -26.57 -20.46 -20.30
C GLN A 383 -26.55 -18.96 -20.06
N ALA A 384 -25.41 -18.38 -19.71
CA ALA A 384 -25.23 -16.95 -19.49
C ALA A 384 -25.48 -16.13 -20.75
N LYS A 385 -24.96 -16.60 -21.89
CA LYS A 385 -25.26 -15.97 -23.18
C LYS A 385 -26.76 -16.02 -23.48
N ALA A 386 -27.39 -17.19 -23.36
CA ALA A 386 -28.82 -17.34 -23.62
C ALA A 386 -29.68 -16.47 -22.69
N TYR A 387 -29.32 -16.40 -21.41
CA TYR A 387 -29.98 -15.56 -20.42
C TYR A 387 -29.88 -14.07 -20.79
N LEU A 388 -28.69 -13.55 -21.05
CA LEU A 388 -28.49 -12.15 -21.44
C LEU A 388 -29.16 -11.78 -22.77
N GLU A 389 -29.34 -12.74 -23.69
CA GLU A 389 -30.12 -12.57 -24.92
C GLU A 389 -31.64 -12.57 -24.67
N SER A 390 -32.11 -13.17 -23.57
CA SER A 390 -33.53 -13.30 -23.24
C SER A 390 -34.13 -12.13 -22.45
N ILE A 391 -33.29 -11.30 -21.82
CA ILE A 391 -33.71 -10.17 -20.99
C ILE A 391 -33.43 -8.84 -21.70
N GLU A 392 -34.28 -7.84 -21.49
CA GLU A 392 -34.04 -6.47 -21.97
C GLU A 392 -33.25 -5.65 -20.94
N VAL A 393 -33.53 -5.88 -19.66
CA VAL A 393 -32.95 -5.17 -18.52
C VAL A 393 -32.47 -6.17 -17.47
N ALA A 394 -31.32 -5.91 -16.86
CA ALA A 394 -30.79 -6.73 -15.78
C ALA A 394 -31.66 -6.62 -14.51
N PRO A 395 -32.00 -7.74 -13.85
CA PRO A 395 -32.81 -7.71 -12.65
C PRO A 395 -32.07 -7.06 -11.46
N GLY A 396 -32.85 -6.65 -10.46
CA GLY A 396 -32.30 -6.07 -9.23
C GLY A 396 -32.05 -4.56 -9.28
N LEU A 397 -32.41 -3.89 -10.39
CA LEU A 397 -32.54 -2.44 -10.39
C LEU A 397 -33.55 -2.03 -9.30
N PRO A 398 -33.19 -1.13 -8.36
CA PRO A 398 -34.19 -0.52 -7.53
C PRO A 398 -35.22 0.16 -8.44
N PRO A 399 -36.53 0.09 -8.12
CA PRO A 399 -37.52 0.81 -8.90
C PRO A 399 -37.10 2.28 -8.98
N ASP A 400 -37.34 2.90 -10.14
CA ASP A 400 -37.11 4.33 -10.31
C ASP A 400 -37.68 5.06 -9.09
N ALA A 401 -36.89 5.98 -8.55
CA ALA A 401 -37.41 6.90 -7.55
C ALA A 401 -38.67 7.52 -8.17
N PRO A 402 -39.83 7.48 -7.47
CA PRO A 402 -41.04 8.07 -8.01
C PRO A 402 -40.73 9.50 -8.47
N ASP A 403 -41.20 9.84 -9.67
CA ASP A 403 -41.05 11.18 -10.22
C ASP A 403 -41.45 12.20 -9.14
N PRO A 404 -40.67 13.26 -8.89
CA PRO A 404 -41.05 14.31 -7.95
C PRO A 404 -42.50 14.82 -8.13
N GLU A 405 -43.05 14.76 -9.34
CA GLU A 405 -44.45 15.11 -9.65
C GLU A 405 -45.47 14.03 -9.25
N THR A 406 -45.04 12.80 -9.00
CA THR A 406 -45.85 11.67 -8.51
C THR A 406 -45.71 11.43 -7.00
N LEU A 407 -44.76 12.11 -6.35
CA LEU A 407 -44.72 12.17 -4.90
C LEU A 407 -46.01 12.84 -4.41
N LEU A 408 -46.70 12.18 -3.48
CA LEU A 408 -47.84 12.81 -2.79
C LEU A 408 -47.39 14.15 -2.20
N ASP A 409 -48.26 15.16 -2.25
CA ASP A 409 -48.03 16.44 -1.58
C ASP A 409 -47.49 16.18 -0.18
N ALA A 410 -46.45 16.94 0.22
CA ALA A 410 -45.93 16.85 1.57
C ALA A 410 -47.11 16.92 2.55
N PRO A 411 -47.19 16.01 3.54
CA PRO A 411 -48.32 15.98 4.46
C PRO A 411 -48.53 17.37 5.04
N ASP A 412 -49.79 17.84 4.99
CA ASP A 412 -50.18 19.14 5.52
C ASP A 412 -49.56 19.31 6.92
N PRO A 413 -48.96 20.46 7.25
CA PRO A 413 -48.38 20.69 8.58
C PRO A 413 -49.29 20.29 9.75
N SER A 414 -50.63 20.39 9.60
CA SER A 414 -51.62 19.92 10.57
C SER A 414 -51.62 18.41 10.83
N PHE A 415 -51.11 17.60 9.90
CA PHE A 415 -50.89 16.16 10.09
C PHE A 415 -49.87 15.87 11.20
N PHE A 416 -48.96 16.79 11.50
CA PHE A 416 -47.98 16.66 12.58
C PHE A 416 -48.45 17.27 13.90
N GLU A 417 -49.42 18.20 13.89
CA GLU A 417 -49.99 18.81 15.11
C GLU A 417 -50.74 17.80 15.99
N GLN A 418 -51.23 16.70 15.42
CA GLN A 418 -51.84 15.58 16.16
C GLN A 418 -50.83 14.67 16.88
N TYR A 419 -49.52 14.84 16.63
CA TYR A 419 -48.45 14.03 17.22
C TYR A 419 -47.54 14.83 18.17
N THR A 420 -47.78 16.12 18.34
CA THR A 420 -47.15 16.92 19.41
C THR A 420 -47.92 16.73 20.72
N LEU A 421 -47.36 15.92 21.63
CA LEU A 421 -47.73 15.87 23.06
C LEU A 421 -46.93 16.88 23.87
#